data_AF-A0A536VW01-F1
#
_entry.id   AF-A0A536VW01-F1
#
_cell.length_a   1.000
_cell.length_b   1.000
_cell.length_c   1.000
_cell.angle_alpha   90.00
_cell.angle_beta   90.00
_cell.angle_gamma   90.00
#
_symmetry.space_group_name_H-M   'P 1'
#
loop_
_entity.id
_entity.type
_entity.pdbx_description
1 polymer ?
#
loop_
_entity_poly.entity_id
_entity_poly.type
_entity_poly.pdbx_seq_one_letter_code
_entity_poly.pdbx_strand_id
1 'polypeptide(L)' 'MKTALSVTGDDLHAYADGQLSPGRAAQVGDALERDPALAARLTDIQQQNA' A
#
# COMPACT_ATOMS: atom_id res chain seq x y z
N MET A 1 -7.02 13.63 16.95
CA MET A 1 -7.39 13.13 15.61
C MET A 1 -6.17 12.43 15.04
N LYS A 2 -6.19 11.10 14.95
CA LYS A 2 -5.07 10.34 14.38
C LYS A 2 -5.21 10.49 12.88
N THR A 3 -4.53 11.48 12.29
CA THR A 3 -4.49 11.68 10.85
C THR A 3 -3.96 10.38 10.26
N ALA A 4 -4.85 9.52 9.80
CA ALA A 4 -4.47 8.38 8.99
C ALA A 4 -3.83 9.00 7.76
N LEU A 5 -2.49 9.06 7.75
CA LEU A 5 -1.73 9.48 6.59
C LEU A 5 -2.25 8.63 5.44
N SER A 6 -2.95 9.28 4.52
CA SER A 6 -3.49 8.65 3.32
C SER A 6 -2.37 7.86 2.65
N VAL A 7 -2.60 6.58 2.37
CA VAL A 7 -1.64 5.73 1.67
C VAL A 7 -1.35 6.38 0.32
N THR A 8 -0.08 6.67 0.06
CA THR A 8 0.37 7.29 -1.19
C THR A 8 0.74 6.22 -2.22
N GLY A 9 0.94 6.65 -3.48
CA GLY A 9 1.48 5.75 -4.52
C GLY A 9 2.85 5.19 -4.14
N ASP A 10 3.73 6.01 -3.57
CA ASP A 10 5.05 5.57 -3.09
C ASP A 10 4.95 4.52 -1.98
N ASP A 11 3.98 4.66 -1.06
CA ASP A 11 3.72 3.63 -0.04
C ASP A 11 3.31 2.31 -0.70
N LEU A 12 2.52 2.32 -1.78
CA LEU A 12 2.13 1.10 -2.50
C LEU A 12 3.32 0.45 -3.22
N HIS A 13 4.18 1.23 -3.86
CA HIS A 13 5.42 0.73 -4.46
C HIS A 13 6.33 0.12 -3.40
N ALA A 14 6.59 0.83 -2.31
CA ALA A 14 7.41 0.33 -1.21
C ALA A 14 6.78 -0.90 -0.52
N TYR A 15 5.44 -1.01 -0.47
CA TYR A 15 4.75 -2.19 0.03
C TYR A 15 4.94 -3.39 -0.90
N ALA A 16 4.80 -3.19 -2.22
CA ALA A 16 5.03 -4.23 -3.23
C ALA A 16 6.47 -4.75 -3.19
N ASP A 17 7.44 -3.86 -2.99
CA ASP A 17 8.87 -4.18 -2.92
C ASP A 17 9.30 -4.69 -1.53
N GLY A 18 8.39 -4.74 -0.55
CA GLY A 18 8.70 -5.16 0.83
C GLY A 18 9.62 -4.21 1.59
N GLN A 19 9.75 -2.96 1.14
CA GLN A 19 10.62 -1.93 1.71
C GLN A 19 9.94 -1.09 2.81
N LEU A 20 8.65 -1.31 3.09
CA LEU A 20 7.96 -0.64 4.18
C LEU A 20 8.35 -1.19 5.56
N SER A 21 8.40 -0.28 6.54
CA SER A 21 8.50 -0.69 7.94
C SER A 21 7.24 -1.46 8.38
N PRO A 22 7.33 -2.39 9.34
CA PRO A 22 6.20 -3.24 9.73
C PRO A 22 4.94 -2.46 10.14
N GLY A 23 5.11 -1.32 10.82
CA GLY A 23 3.98 -0.46 11.20
C GLY A 23 3.31 0.21 9.99
N ARG A 24 4.07 0.58 8.97
CA ARG A 24 3.54 1.18 7.73
C ARG A 24 2.89 0.12 6.85
N ALA A 25 3.49 -1.07 6.76
CA ALA A 25 2.94 -2.21 6.04
C ALA A 25 1.56 -2.61 6.60
N ALA A 26 1.39 -2.63 7.93
CA ALA A 26 0.09 -2.89 8.55
C ALA A 26 -0.95 -1.81 8.20
N GLN A 27 -0.58 -0.53 8.19
CA GLN A 27 -1.48 0.55 7.77
C GLN A 27 -1.89 0.45 6.30
N VAL A 28 -0.96 0.06 5.43
CA VAL A 28 -1.24 -0.15 4.00
C VAL A 28 -2.13 -1.37 3.82
N GLY A 29 -1.86 -2.49 4.53
CA GLY A 29 -2.72 -3.66 4.56
C GLY A 29 -4.17 -3.32 4.95
N ASP A 30 -4.36 -2.63 6.07
CA ASP A 30 -5.68 -2.15 6.53
C ASP A 30 -6.39 -1.27 5.47
N ALA A 31 -5.63 -0.46 4.72
CA ALA A 31 -6.18 0.39 3.67
C ALA A 31 -6.56 -0.42 2.42
N LEU A 32 -5.77 -1.43 2.06
CA LEU A 32 -6.04 -2.34 0.94
C LEU A 32 -7.30 -3.18 1.19
N GLU A 33 -7.53 -3.60 2.44
CA GLU A 33 -8.75 -4.32 2.84
C GLU A 33 -10.00 -3.43 2.76
N ARG A 34 -9.86 -2.14 3.04
CA ARG A 34 -10.97 -1.17 3.05
C ARG A 34 -11.24 -0.58 1.67
N ASP A 35 -10.24 -0.49 0.81
CA ASP A 35 -10.33 0.09 -0.52
C ASP A 35 -9.82 -0.88 -1.60
N PRO A 36 -10.73 -1.60 -2.28
CA PRO A 36 -10.34 -2.51 -3.35
C PRO A 36 -9.70 -1.79 -4.56
N ALA A 37 -9.88 -0.48 -4.71
CA ALA A 37 -9.18 0.27 -5.76
C ALA A 37 -7.69 0.41 -5.47
N LEU A 38 -7.29 0.52 -4.19
CA LEU A 38 -5.88 0.46 -3.79
C LEU A 38 -5.31 -0.94 -4.03
N ALA A 39 -6.07 -1.99 -3.75
CA ALA A 39 -5.65 -3.36 -4.03
C ALA A 39 -5.41 -3.60 -5.54
N ALA A 40 -6.29 -3.10 -6.39
CA ALA A 40 -6.12 -3.17 -7.83
C ALA A 40 -4.85 -2.43 -8.31
N ARG A 41 -4.57 -1.24 -7.76
CA ARG A 41 -3.34 -0.50 -8.05
C ARG A 41 -2.08 -1.25 -7.60
N LEU A 42 -2.12 -1.88 -6.43
CA LEU A 42 -1.00 -2.67 -5.93
C LEU A 42 -0.71 -3.87 -6.87
N THR A 43 -1.74 -4.55 -7.37
CA THR A 43 -1.58 -5.62 -8.34
C THR A 43 -0.99 -5.11 -9.66
N ASP A 44 -1.43 -3.97 -10.17
CA ASP A 44 -0.87 -3.34 -11.37
C ASP A 44 0.63 -3.02 -11.20
N ILE A 45 1.00 -2.44 -10.05
CA ILE A 45 2.41 -2.16 -9.71
C ILE A 45 3.24 -3.46 -9.70
N GLN A 46 2.74 -4.53 -9.08
CA GLN A 46 3.43 -5.82 -9.04
C GLN A 46 3.61 -6.43 -10.44
N GLN A 47 2.63 -6.26 -11.34
CA GLN A 47 2.71 -6.74 -12.72
C GLN A 47 3.70 -5.93 -13.57
N GLN A 48 3.85 -4.62 -13.30
CA GLN A 48 4.82 -3.77 -14.00
C GLN A 48 6.27 -4.03 -13.58
N ASN A 49 6.48 -4.56 -12.37
CA ASN A 49 7.81 -4.90 -11.85
C ASN A 49 8.28 -6.33 -12.21
N ALA A 50 7.43 -7.15 -12.85
CA ALA A 50 7.69 -8.55 -13.24
C ALA A 50 8.32 -8.67 -14.63
#